data_AF-A0A0K8SWY3-F1
#
_entry.id   AF-A0A0K8SWY3-F1
#
_cell.length_a   1.000
_cell.length_b   1.000
_cell.length_c   1.000
_cell.angle_alpha   90.00
_cell.angle_beta   90.00
_cell.angle_gamma   90.00
#
_symmetry.space_group_name_H-M   'P 1'
#
loop_
_entity.id
_entity.type
_entity.pdbx_description
1 polymer ?
#
loop_
_entity_poly.entity_id
_entity_poly.type
_entity_poly.pdbx_seq_one_letter_code
_entity_poly.pdbx_strand_id
1 'polypeptide(L)'
;VGTDVQKANRFFTTEVTQHLFEEPQNLTVPKKCGLDLVSMNIQRGRDHGLPGYPKWRVYCNLTPVKEFKDLKKFMDDESIEALQRLYKTVDDIDLYSGSLSETPLKGSMLGPTATCLIAEQFRRTKFGDRFWYDAYTG
;
A
#
# COMPACT_ATOMS: atom_id res chain seq x y z
N VAL A 1 3.96 -26.01 -12.20
CA VAL A 1 4.71 -25.34 -11.10
C VAL A 1 3.88 -24.12 -10.71
N GLY A 2 3.12 -24.22 -9.63
CA GLY A 2 2.34 -23.08 -9.12
C GLY A 2 3.27 -22.26 -8.24
N THR A 3 3.62 -21.06 -8.68
CA THR A 3 4.29 -20.09 -7.82
C THR A 3 3.28 -19.62 -6.79
N ASP A 4 3.54 -19.90 -5.51
CA ASP A 4 2.72 -19.37 -4.42
C ASP A 4 2.76 -17.84 -4.47
N VAL A 5 1.58 -17.22 -4.50
CA VAL A 5 1.47 -15.76 -4.46
C VAL A 5 1.96 -15.29 -3.09
N GLN A 6 2.91 -14.34 -3.11
CA GLN A 6 3.41 -13.73 -1.88
C GLN A 6 2.27 -13.00 -1.14
N LYS A 7 2.30 -13.05 0.20
CA LYS A 7 1.31 -12.37 1.05
C LYS A 7 1.32 -10.86 0.75
N ALA A 8 0.14 -10.26 0.64
CA ALA A 8 -0.01 -8.81 0.53
C ALA A 8 0.27 -8.15 1.89
N ASN A 9 1.53 -7.83 2.14
CA ASN A 9 1.99 -7.18 3.36
C ASN A 9 3.12 -6.19 3.05
N ARG A 10 3.76 -5.66 4.10
CA ARG A 10 4.87 -4.70 3.99
C ARG A 10 6.16 -5.27 3.38
N PHE A 11 6.22 -6.56 3.04
CA PHE A 11 7.41 -7.22 2.51
C PHE A 11 7.27 -7.49 1.01
N PHE A 12 8.32 -7.17 0.27
CA PHE A 12 8.38 -7.29 -1.20
C PHE A 12 9.62 -8.09 -1.61
N THR A 13 9.60 -8.65 -2.82
CA THR A 13 10.74 -9.40 -3.36
C THR A 13 11.91 -8.46 -3.69
N THR A 14 13.13 -8.98 -3.63
CA THR A 14 14.34 -8.26 -4.05
C THR A 14 14.27 -7.81 -5.51
N GLU A 15 13.57 -8.56 -6.35
CA GLU A 15 13.36 -8.22 -7.77
C GLU A 15 12.71 -6.85 -7.94
N VAL A 16 11.81 -6.44 -7.04
CA VAL A 16 11.13 -5.14 -7.13
C VAL A 16 11.69 -4.11 -6.17
N THR A 17 12.42 -4.50 -5.12
CA THR A 17 13.02 -3.54 -4.17
C THR A 17 14.48 -3.18 -4.47
N GLN A 18 15.18 -3.97 -5.30
CA GLN A 18 16.61 -3.75 -5.61
C GLN A 18 16.92 -3.87 -7.11
N HIS A 19 16.19 -4.72 -7.83
CA HIS A 19 16.52 -5.07 -9.22
C HIS A 19 15.45 -4.60 -10.22
N LEU A 20 14.58 -3.65 -9.84
CA LEU A 20 13.51 -3.22 -10.73
C LEU A 20 14.10 -2.54 -11.97
N PHE A 21 13.80 -3.10 -13.14
CA PHE A 21 14.37 -2.69 -14.43
C PHE A 21 15.91 -2.75 -14.48
N GLU A 22 16.55 -3.59 -13.66
CA GLU A 22 17.99 -3.87 -13.79
C GLU A 22 18.24 -4.59 -15.12
N GLU A 23 19.11 -4.01 -15.95
CA GLU A 23 19.52 -4.63 -17.20
C GLU A 23 20.67 -5.63 -16.96
N PRO A 24 20.73 -6.74 -17.72
CA PRO A 24 21.85 -7.65 -17.67
C PRO A 24 23.16 -6.92 -17.96
N GLN A 25 24.19 -7.25 -17.22
CA GLN A 25 25.47 -6.55 -17.31
C GLN A 25 26.09 -6.74 -18.70
N ASN A 26 26.26 -5.65 -19.44
CA ASN A 26 26.97 -5.63 -20.72
C ASN A 26 28.38 -5.05 -20.52
N LEU A 27 29.39 -5.66 -21.14
CA LEU A 27 30.80 -5.25 -21.00
C LEU A 27 31.10 -3.85 -21.54
N THR A 28 30.20 -3.29 -22.36
CA THR A 28 30.38 -2.02 -23.05
C THR A 28 29.60 -0.85 -22.44
N VAL A 29 28.72 -1.09 -21.46
CA VAL A 29 27.90 -0.05 -20.81
C VAL A 29 28.09 -0.12 -19.30
N PRO A 30 28.30 1.02 -18.60
CA PRO A 30 28.37 1.03 -17.14
C PRO A 30 27.13 0.37 -16.52
N LYS A 31 27.33 -0.46 -15.48
CA LYS A 31 26.23 -1.15 -14.79
C LYS A 31 25.23 -0.12 -14.27
N LYS A 32 24.01 -0.17 -14.79
CA LYS A 32 22.88 0.61 -14.27
C LYS A 32 22.34 -0.14 -13.04
N CYS A 33 22.26 0.54 -11.90
CA CYS A 33 21.64 -0.05 -10.70
C CYS A 33 20.14 -0.24 -10.93
N GLY A 34 19.58 -1.33 -10.40
CA GLY A 34 18.12 -1.51 -10.35
C GLY A 34 17.45 -0.45 -9.48
N LEU A 35 16.17 -0.22 -9.74
CA LEU A 35 15.33 0.68 -8.98
C LEU A 35 14.62 -0.05 -7.82
N ASP A 36 14.07 0.73 -6.90
CA ASP A 36 13.23 0.23 -5.81
C ASP A 36 11.79 0.72 -6.01
N LEU A 37 10.89 -0.20 -6.36
CA LEU A 37 9.47 0.05 -6.56
C LEU A 37 8.77 0.57 -5.30
N VAL A 38 9.13 0.04 -4.13
CA VAL A 38 8.51 0.44 -2.85
C VAL A 38 8.89 1.87 -2.51
N SER A 39 10.18 2.19 -2.63
CA SER A 39 10.67 3.57 -2.48
C SER A 39 10.02 4.52 -3.49
N MET A 40 9.86 4.09 -4.75
CA MET A 40 9.16 4.88 -5.76
C MET A 40 7.67 5.09 -5.44
N ASN A 41 6.97 4.10 -4.89
CA ASN A 41 5.56 4.24 -4.52
C ASN A 41 5.37 5.24 -3.37
N ILE A 42 6.26 5.20 -2.37
CA ILE A 42 6.28 6.18 -1.28
C ILE A 42 6.53 7.58 -1.84
N GLN A 43 7.56 7.74 -2.67
CA GLN A 43 7.88 9.03 -3.29
C GLN A 43 6.76 9.54 -4.21
N ARG A 44 6.08 8.66 -4.95
CA ARG A 44 4.92 9.01 -5.78
C ARG A 44 3.77 9.54 -4.94
N GLY A 45 3.51 8.93 -3.79
CA GLY A 45 2.49 9.41 -2.86
C GLY A 45 2.77 10.85 -2.38
N ARG A 46 4.04 11.14 -2.05
CA ARG A 46 4.48 12.48 -1.63
C ARG A 46 4.43 13.49 -2.76
N ASP A 47 4.87 13.12 -3.94
CA ASP A 47 4.82 13.92 -5.17
C ASP A 47 3.37 14.32 -5.52
N HIS A 48 2.43 13.39 -5.37
CA HIS A 48 1.00 13.63 -5.56
C HIS A 48 0.33 14.38 -4.38
N GLY A 49 1.09 14.74 -3.34
CA GLY A 49 0.57 15.46 -2.18
C GLY A 49 -0.47 14.67 -1.38
N LEU A 50 -0.36 13.33 -1.36
CA LEU A 50 -1.31 12.51 -0.59
C LEU A 50 -1.21 12.84 0.90
N PRO A 51 -2.34 13.05 1.60
CA PRO A 51 -2.35 13.19 3.05
C PRO A 51 -1.80 11.95 3.75
N GLY A 52 -1.28 12.15 4.96
CA GLY A 52 -0.82 11.06 5.82
C GLY A 52 -1.93 10.05 6.15
N TYR A 53 -1.50 8.84 6.49
CA TYR A 53 -2.34 7.67 6.73
C TYR A 53 -3.53 7.92 7.68
N PRO A 54 -3.41 8.61 8.83
CA PRO A 54 -4.54 8.84 9.73
C PRO A 54 -5.72 9.59 9.07
N LYS A 55 -5.45 10.50 8.13
CA LYS A 55 -6.51 11.23 7.43
C LYS A 55 -7.40 10.31 6.59
N TRP A 56 -6.81 9.29 5.97
CA TRP A 56 -7.54 8.32 5.17
C TRP A 56 -8.38 7.36 6.02
N ARG A 57 -7.92 7.04 7.23
CA ARG A 57 -8.76 6.30 8.19
C ARG A 57 -10.02 7.09 8.56
N VAL A 58 -9.87 8.38 8.82
CA VAL A 58 -11.01 9.27 9.11
C VAL A 58 -11.95 9.37 7.91
N TYR A 59 -11.41 9.57 6.70
CA TYR A 59 -12.20 9.55 5.45
C TYR A 59 -13.04 8.28 5.31
N CYS A 60 -12.46 7.13 5.67
CA CYS A 60 -13.12 5.83 5.64
C CYS A 60 -14.04 5.53 6.84
N ASN A 61 -14.33 6.50 7.71
CA ASN A 61 -15.07 6.31 8.96
C ASN A 61 -14.50 5.20 9.87
N LEU A 62 -13.18 4.97 9.79
CA LEU A 62 -12.47 4.03 10.65
C LEU A 62 -12.00 4.73 11.93
N THR A 63 -11.65 3.92 12.94
CA THR A 63 -11.12 4.43 14.22
C THR A 63 -9.94 5.39 13.98
N PRO A 64 -10.04 6.66 14.45
CA PRO A 64 -8.96 7.63 14.32
C PRO A 64 -7.71 7.19 15.08
N VAL A 65 -6.56 7.66 14.60
CA VAL A 65 -5.23 7.37 15.16
C VAL A 65 -4.59 8.70 15.50
N LYS A 66 -4.18 8.88 16.76
CA LYS A 66 -3.53 10.11 17.23
C LYS A 66 -2.11 9.88 17.71
N GLU A 67 -1.78 8.64 18.03
CA GLU A 67 -0.47 8.24 18.53
C GLU A 67 -0.19 6.78 18.17
N PHE A 68 1.09 6.38 18.17
CA PHE A 68 1.48 5.04 17.69
C PHE A 68 0.83 3.89 18.47
N LYS A 69 0.48 4.09 19.76
CA LYS A 69 -0.22 3.06 20.54
C LYS A 69 -1.63 2.73 20.00
N ASP A 70 -2.26 3.68 19.30
CA ASP A 70 -3.59 3.46 18.70
C ASP A 70 -3.52 2.45 17.54
N LEU A 71 -2.34 2.28 16.93
CA LEU A 71 -2.10 1.36 15.81
C LEU A 71 -2.25 -0.12 16.22
N LYS A 72 -2.06 -0.47 17.50
CA LYS A 72 -2.15 -1.84 18.02
C LYS A 72 -3.50 -2.51 17.76
N LYS A 73 -4.55 -1.72 17.49
CA LYS A 73 -5.88 -2.24 17.17
C LYS A 73 -5.97 -2.89 15.79
N PHE A 74 -5.03 -2.62 14.89
CA PHE A 74 -5.09 -3.06 13.50
C PHE A 74 -3.72 -3.31 12.86
N MET A 75 -2.62 -3.30 13.61
CA MET A 75 -1.26 -3.65 13.15
C MET A 75 -0.56 -4.54 14.18
N ASP A 76 0.36 -5.39 13.73
CA ASP A 76 1.25 -6.16 14.59
C ASP A 76 2.33 -5.27 15.26
N ASP A 77 2.85 -5.70 16.40
CA ASP A 77 3.85 -4.93 17.16
C ASP A 77 5.12 -4.65 16.35
N GLU A 78 5.55 -5.59 15.49
CA GLU A 78 6.75 -5.42 14.65
C GLU A 78 6.55 -4.31 13.59
N SER A 79 5.37 -4.26 12.94
CA SER A 79 4.99 -3.11 12.08
C SER A 79 5.06 -1.79 12.84
N ILE A 80 4.50 -1.75 14.06
CA ILE A 80 4.40 -0.51 14.84
C ILE A 80 5.78 -0.03 15.26
N GLU A 81 6.64 -0.93 15.72
CA GLU A 81 8.03 -0.60 16.06
C GLU A 81 8.81 -0.07 14.85
N ALA A 82 8.64 -0.68 13.68
CA ALA A 82 9.28 -0.21 12.45
C ALA A 82 8.81 1.21 12.09
N LEU A 83 7.50 1.47 12.14
CA LEU A 83 6.93 2.78 11.87
C LEU A 83 7.40 3.83 12.90
N GLN A 84 7.47 3.47 14.19
CA GLN A 84 7.97 4.35 15.25
C GLN A 84 9.44 4.74 15.06
N ARG A 85 10.27 3.86 14.50
CA ARG A 85 11.68 4.17 14.21
C ARG A 85 11.82 5.11 13.02
N LEU A 86 10.88 5.09 12.07
CA LEU A 86 10.98 5.81 10.80
C LEU A 86 10.25 7.17 10.80
N TYR A 87 9.14 7.29 11.53
CA TYR A 87 8.28 8.47 11.51
C TYR A 87 8.23 9.16 12.88
N LYS A 88 8.23 10.50 12.89
CA LYS A 88 8.19 11.28 14.12
C LYS A 88 6.82 11.24 14.80
N THR A 89 5.76 11.33 14.00
CA THR A 89 4.37 11.26 14.46
C THR A 89 3.56 10.33 13.56
N VAL A 90 2.39 9.87 14.02
CA VAL A 90 1.50 9.03 13.19
C VAL A 90 0.96 9.76 11.97
N ASP A 91 0.88 11.10 12.03
CA ASP A 91 0.40 11.93 10.92
C ASP A 91 1.40 11.97 9.75
N ASP A 92 2.68 11.67 10.01
CA ASP A 92 3.75 11.63 9.00
C ASP A 92 3.78 10.30 8.23
N ILE A 93 3.05 9.27 8.68
CA ILE A 93 3.05 7.95 8.05
C ILE A 93 2.45 8.06 6.64
N ASP A 94 3.22 7.69 5.62
CA ASP A 94 2.74 7.65 4.23
C ASP A 94 1.56 6.67 4.10
N LEU A 95 0.51 7.02 3.34
CA LEU A 95 -0.66 6.16 3.14
C LEU A 95 -0.28 4.74 2.70
N TYR A 96 0.66 4.62 1.76
CA TYR A 96 1.12 3.33 1.24
C TYR A 96 1.71 2.45 2.35
N SER A 97 2.68 2.98 3.11
CA SER A 97 3.32 2.29 4.23
C SER A 97 2.33 1.93 5.34
N GLY A 98 1.45 2.86 5.71
CA GLY A 98 0.45 2.65 6.74
C GLY A 98 -0.57 1.57 6.35
N SER A 99 -1.13 1.66 5.14
CA SER A 99 -2.16 0.71 4.68
C SER A 99 -1.63 -0.73 4.51
N LEU A 100 -0.38 -0.91 4.07
CA LEU A 100 0.26 -2.24 3.95
C LEU A 100 0.65 -2.86 5.30
N SER A 101 0.74 -2.04 6.34
CA SER A 101 1.06 -2.49 7.70
C SER A 101 -0.18 -2.94 8.47
N GLU A 102 -1.37 -2.71 7.92
CA GLU A 102 -2.62 -3.17 8.55
C GLU A 102 -2.76 -4.69 8.48
N THR A 103 -3.27 -5.28 9.56
CA THR A 103 -3.69 -6.67 9.59
C THR A 103 -4.85 -6.86 8.60
N PRO A 104 -4.74 -7.85 7.68
CA PRO A 104 -5.81 -8.12 6.74
C PRO A 104 -7.14 -8.49 7.42
N LEU A 105 -8.26 -8.07 6.82
CA LEU A 105 -9.58 -8.51 7.25
C LEU A 105 -9.74 -10.04 7.04
N LYS A 106 -10.62 -10.67 7.83
CA LYS A 106 -10.90 -12.12 7.70
C LYS A 106 -11.36 -12.44 6.27
N GLY A 107 -10.60 -13.30 5.58
CA GLY A 107 -10.89 -13.68 4.19
C GLY A 107 -10.46 -12.66 3.14
N SER A 108 -9.73 -11.61 3.53
CA SER A 108 -9.18 -10.58 2.64
C SER A 108 -7.65 -10.63 2.63
N MET A 109 -7.05 -10.12 1.55
CA MET A 109 -5.62 -9.81 1.51
C MET A 109 -5.32 -8.37 1.99
N LEU A 110 -6.35 -7.58 2.24
CA LEU A 110 -6.25 -6.16 2.51
C LEU A 110 -6.72 -5.83 3.92
N GLY A 111 -6.04 -4.88 4.54
CA GLY A 111 -6.50 -4.23 5.78
C GLY A 111 -7.72 -3.33 5.56
N PRO A 112 -8.34 -2.83 6.65
CA PRO A 112 -9.53 -1.99 6.61
C PRO A 112 -9.41 -0.75 5.69
N THR A 113 -8.31 0.00 5.76
CA THR A 113 -8.13 1.25 5.01
C THR A 113 -8.00 0.98 3.51
N ALA A 114 -7.13 0.04 3.13
CA ALA A 114 -6.98 -0.35 1.74
C ALA A 114 -8.29 -0.91 1.16
N THR A 115 -9.00 -1.74 1.95
CA THR A 115 -10.30 -2.29 1.55
C THR A 115 -11.32 -1.18 1.28
N CYS A 116 -11.46 -0.20 2.18
CA CYS A 116 -12.36 0.93 1.99
C CYS A 116 -12.07 1.69 0.70
N LEU A 117 -10.81 2.12 0.49
CA LEU A 117 -10.43 2.95 -0.66
C LEU A 117 -10.62 2.21 -1.98
N ILE A 118 -10.20 0.95 -2.03
CA ILE A 118 -10.31 0.12 -3.24
C ILE A 118 -11.78 -0.18 -3.54
N ALA A 119 -12.57 -0.58 -2.54
CA ALA A 119 -13.99 -0.88 -2.72
C ALA A 119 -14.79 0.35 -3.16
N GLU A 120 -14.49 1.52 -2.60
CA GLU A 120 -15.12 2.79 -2.98
C GLU A 120 -14.83 3.13 -4.44
N GLN A 121 -13.57 3.02 -4.87
CA GLN A 121 -13.18 3.28 -6.25
C GLN A 121 -13.83 2.27 -7.21
N PHE A 122 -13.80 0.97 -6.90
CA PHE A 122 -14.46 -0.05 -7.71
C PHE A 122 -15.97 0.15 -7.81
N ARG A 123 -16.62 0.53 -6.71
CA ARG A 123 -18.05 0.86 -6.70
C ARG A 123 -18.33 2.03 -7.65
N ARG A 124 -17.58 3.13 -7.55
CA ARG A 124 -17.76 4.29 -8.44
C ARG A 124 -17.55 3.91 -9.90
N THR A 125 -16.52 3.15 -10.21
CA THR A 125 -16.25 2.70 -11.58
C THR A 125 -17.38 1.81 -12.10
N LYS A 126 -17.81 0.81 -11.31
CA LYS A 126 -18.90 -0.11 -11.71
C LYS A 126 -20.21 0.62 -11.98
N PHE A 127 -20.67 1.45 -11.04
CA PHE A 127 -21.98 2.10 -11.14
C PHE A 127 -21.96 3.39 -11.97
N GLY A 128 -20.77 3.94 -12.23
CA GLY A 128 -20.58 5.12 -13.09
C GLY A 128 -20.33 4.77 -14.56
N ASP A 129 -20.09 3.50 -14.88
CA ASP A 129 -19.84 3.06 -16.26
C ASP A 129 -21.15 2.69 -16.98
N ARG A 130 -21.53 3.52 -17.95
CA ARG A 130 -22.70 3.29 -18.82
C ARG A 130 -22.60 2.00 -19.64
N PHE A 131 -21.39 1.50 -19.86
CA PHE A 131 -21.11 0.29 -20.63
C PHE A 131 -20.73 -0.89 -19.74
N TRP A 132 -20.99 -0.80 -18.43
CA TRP A 132 -20.77 -1.93 -17.54
C TRP A 132 -21.50 -3.18 -18.06
N TYR A 133 -20.81 -4.33 -18.06
CA TYR A 133 -21.28 -5.53 -18.76
C TYR A 133 -22.63 -6.06 -18.28
N ASP A 134 -22.99 -5.85 -17.01
CA ASP A 134 -24.27 -6.24 -16.41
C ASP A 134 -25.35 -5.15 -16.46
N ALA A 135 -25.12 -4.01 -17.13
CA ALA A 135 -26.07 -2.90 -17.14
C ALA A 135 -27.37 -3.22 -17.93
N TYR A 136 -27.35 -4.23 -18.80
CA TYR A 136 -28.46 -4.60 -19.69
C TYR A 136 -28.97 -6.03 -19.47
N THR A 137 -28.53 -6.70 -18.42
CA THR A 137 -28.89 -8.10 -18.10
C THR A 137 -29.96 -8.21 -17.00
N GLY A 138 -30.72 -7.14 -16.74
CA GLY A 138 -31.80 -7.08 -15.76
C GLY A 138 -33.19 -7.07 -16.38
#